data_AF-Q97AN4-F1
#
_entry.id   AF-Q97AN4-F1
#
_cell.length_a   1.000
_cell.length_b   1.000
_cell.length_c   1.000
_cell.angle_alpha   90.00
_cell.angle_beta   90.00
_cell.angle_gamma   90.00
#
_symmetry.space_group_name_H-M   'P 1'
#
loop_
_entity.id
_entity.type
_entity.pdbx_description
1 polymer ?
#
loop_
_entity_poly.entity_id
_entity_poly.type
_entity_poly.pdbx_seq_one_letter_code
_entity_poly.pdbx_strand_id
1 'polypeptide(L)'
;MVSPGGAGLSYAAYPARIFQSMAEFGYAPKWFKELSKKKVPARALILGFFVGLVFLYEFPGWDLLLGILTSTLVIGYVMGPASINILRKHAPNVERMFMLRGSSFIAPIAFIFSSLIIYWSGWPLSGEVVVAVIAGLFMFSYFTHVNDFDWVEIRSGMWLVALLFVIAVLSGYDFC
;
A
#
# COMPACT_ATOMS: atom_id res chain seq x y z
N MET A 1 20.07 16.80 -18.45
CA MET A 1 19.50 15.82 -17.50
C MET A 1 17.99 15.94 -17.49
N VAL A 2 17.28 15.32 -18.44
CA VAL A 2 15.81 15.40 -18.52
C VAL A 2 15.13 14.16 -17.91
N SER A 3 15.83 13.01 -17.94
CA SER A 3 15.31 11.73 -17.46
C SER A 3 15.14 11.63 -15.92
N PRO A 4 16.12 12.04 -15.07
CA PRO A 4 15.96 11.90 -13.61
C PRO A 4 14.91 12.87 -13.04
N GLY A 5 14.82 14.08 -13.59
CA GLY A 5 13.85 15.09 -13.15
C GLY A 5 12.41 14.67 -13.45
N GLY A 6 12.15 14.07 -14.62
CA GLY A 6 10.83 13.54 -14.98
C GLY A 6 10.41 12.35 -14.12
N ALA A 7 11.34 11.45 -13.81
CA ALA A 7 11.09 10.33 -12.91
C ALA A 7 10.77 10.82 -11.49
N GLY A 8 11.56 11.76 -10.95
CA GLY A 8 11.33 12.33 -9.62
C GLY A 8 9.97 13.01 -9.47
N LEU A 9 9.55 13.79 -10.48
CA LEU A 9 8.21 14.39 -10.52
C LEU A 9 7.09 13.35 -10.55
N SER A 10 7.29 12.24 -11.27
CA SER A 10 6.31 11.16 -11.36
C SER A 10 6.18 10.41 -10.03
N TYR A 11 7.31 10.11 -9.37
CA TYR A 11 7.33 9.48 -8.05
C TYR A 11 6.70 10.35 -6.96
N ALA A 12 6.83 11.68 -7.05
CA ALA A 12 6.14 12.60 -6.12
C ALA A 12 4.63 12.69 -6.40
N ALA A 13 4.21 12.62 -7.67
CA ALA A 13 2.81 12.76 -8.06
C ALA A 13 1.97 11.50 -7.79
N TYR A 14 2.56 10.30 -7.91
CA TYR A 14 1.88 9.02 -7.71
C TYR A 14 1.21 8.87 -6.33
N PRO A 15 1.93 8.99 -5.19
CA PRO A 15 1.33 8.85 -3.86
C PRO A 15 0.31 9.96 -3.58
N ALA A 16 0.54 11.17 -4.10
CA ALA A 16 -0.41 12.28 -3.94
C ALA A 16 -1.76 11.99 -4.62
N ARG A 17 -1.76 11.30 -5.76
CA ARG A 17 -3.00 10.84 -6.43
C ARG A 17 -3.68 9.71 -5.68
N ILE A 18 -2.92 8.74 -5.16
CA ILE A 18 -3.48 7.67 -4.32
C ILE A 18 -4.18 8.28 -3.10
N PHE A 19 -3.51 9.21 -2.41
CA PHE A 19 -4.06 9.85 -1.23
C PHE A 19 -5.30 10.70 -1.54
N GLN A 20 -5.33 11.37 -2.70
CA GLN A 20 -6.52 12.04 -3.19
C GLN A 20 -7.67 11.06 -3.45
N SER A 21 -7.43 9.93 -4.12
CA SER A 21 -8.45 8.90 -4.35
C SER A 21 -8.96 8.33 -3.02
N MET A 22 -8.07 8.11 -2.04
CA MET A 22 -8.48 7.73 -0.69
C MET A 22 -9.40 8.79 -0.06
N ALA A 23 -9.12 10.08 -0.22
CA ALA A 23 -9.99 11.15 0.24
C ALA A 23 -11.33 11.23 -0.52
N GLU A 24 -11.36 10.83 -1.80
CA GLU A 24 -12.57 10.73 -2.61
C GLU A 24 -13.52 9.64 -2.11
N PHE A 25 -12.97 8.49 -1.72
CA PHE A 25 -13.69 7.35 -1.16
C PHE A 25 -13.98 7.47 0.36
N GLY A 26 -13.58 8.58 1.00
CA GLY A 26 -13.83 8.82 2.43
C GLY A 26 -12.81 8.23 3.39
N TYR A 27 -11.72 7.65 2.90
CA TYR A 27 -10.62 7.07 3.70
C TYR A 27 -9.57 8.08 4.17
N ALA A 28 -9.74 9.37 3.83
CA ALA A 28 -8.86 10.45 4.26
C ALA A 28 -9.66 11.77 4.40
N PRO A 29 -9.13 12.81 5.08
CA PRO A 29 -9.87 14.06 5.28
C PRO A 29 -10.34 14.66 3.96
N LYS A 30 -11.60 15.12 3.90
CA LYS A 30 -12.22 15.69 2.69
C LYS A 30 -11.42 16.84 2.07
N TRP A 31 -10.60 17.54 2.88
CA TRP A 31 -9.70 18.58 2.39
C TRP A 31 -8.64 18.10 1.39
N PHE A 32 -8.27 16.81 1.37
CA PHE A 32 -7.31 16.28 0.40
C PHE A 32 -7.94 15.93 -0.96
N LYS A 33 -9.27 15.94 -1.06
CA LYS A 33 -10.02 15.74 -2.31
C LYS A 33 -9.93 16.93 -3.26
N GLU A 34 -9.70 18.13 -2.73
CA GLU A 34 -9.69 19.36 -3.53
C GLU A 34 -8.45 19.44 -4.44
N LEU A 35 -8.70 19.51 -5.74
CA LEU A 35 -7.68 19.73 -6.76
C LEU A 35 -7.37 21.23 -6.91
N SER A 36 -6.10 21.56 -7.13
CA SER A 36 -5.70 22.92 -7.51
C SER A 36 -6.18 23.28 -8.93
N LYS A 37 -6.12 24.57 -9.31
CA LYS A 37 -6.49 25.08 -10.66
C LYS A 37 -5.82 24.32 -11.81
N LYS A 38 -4.67 23.69 -11.56
CA LYS A 38 -3.91 22.87 -12.52
C LYS A 38 -4.28 21.37 -12.51
N LYS A 39 -5.37 20.98 -11.85
CA LYS A 39 -5.79 19.57 -11.65
C LYS A 39 -4.74 18.68 -10.97
N VAL A 40 -3.96 19.27 -10.06
CA VAL A 40 -2.95 18.57 -9.25
C VAL A 40 -3.40 18.56 -7.79
N PRO A 41 -3.30 17.43 -7.07
CA PRO A 41 -3.58 17.34 -5.63
C PRO A 41 -2.47 18.01 -4.82
N ALA A 42 -2.44 19.35 -4.82
CA ALA A 42 -1.36 20.14 -4.23
C ALA A 42 -1.21 19.91 -2.72
N ARG A 43 -2.32 19.71 -1.99
CA ARG A 43 -2.30 19.46 -0.55
C ARG A 43 -1.65 18.12 -0.21
N ALA A 44 -1.97 17.07 -0.96
CA ALA A 44 -1.34 15.76 -0.80
C ALA A 44 0.15 15.80 -1.20
N LEU A 45 0.50 16.62 -2.20
CA LEU A 45 1.89 16.83 -2.59
C LEU A 45 2.72 17.52 -1.51
N ILE A 46 2.15 18.55 -0.85
CA ILE A 46 2.77 19.24 0.28
C ILE A 46 2.96 18.27 1.45
N LEU A 47 1.94 17.45 1.76
CA LEU A 47 2.05 16.42 2.80
C LEU A 47 3.17 15.42 2.47
N GLY A 48 3.21 14.91 1.23
CA GLY A 48 4.27 14.01 0.79
C GLY A 48 5.66 14.63 0.87
N PHE A 49 5.80 15.94 0.64
CA PHE A 49 7.06 16.66 0.79
C PHE A 49 7.53 16.70 2.25
N PHE A 50 6.66 17.05 3.20
CA PHE A 50 7.02 17.05 4.62
C PHE A 50 7.32 15.65 5.15
N VAL A 51 6.52 14.66 4.75
CA VAL A 51 6.78 13.25 5.10
C VAL A 51 8.14 12.83 4.56
N GLY A 52 8.45 13.15 3.30
CA GLY A 52 9.76 12.88 2.71
C GLY A 52 10.92 13.53 3.47
N LEU A 53 10.76 14.76 3.97
CA LEU A 53 11.78 15.41 4.80
C LEU A 53 12.00 14.71 6.15
N VAL A 54 10.93 14.24 6.79
CA VAL A 54 11.03 13.48 8.05
C VAL A 54 11.76 12.16 7.80
N PHE A 55 11.44 11.44 6.73
CA PHE A 55 12.15 10.20 6.35
C PHE A 55 13.63 10.44 6.04
N LEU A 56 13.96 11.54 5.36
CA LEU A 56 15.34 11.90 5.06
C LEU A 56 16.13 12.27 6.33
N TYR A 57 15.45 12.82 7.35
CA TYR A 57 16.05 13.12 8.65
C TYR A 57 16.29 11.86 9.49
N GLU A 58 15.31 10.95 9.54
CA GLU A 58 15.37 9.72 10.34
C GLU A 58 16.36 8.69 9.75
N PHE A 59 16.44 8.59 8.43
CA PHE A 59 17.29 7.61 7.74
C PHE A 59 18.38 8.30 6.89
N PRO A 60 19.50 8.72 7.49
CA PRO A 60 20.56 9.47 6.80
C PRO A 60 21.42 8.61 5.83
N GLY A 61 20.89 7.53 5.26
CA GLY A 61 21.62 6.62 4.38
C GLY A 61 20.81 6.22 3.14
N TRP A 62 21.45 6.28 1.97
CA TRP A 62 20.83 5.88 0.69
C TRP A 62 20.43 4.40 0.68
N ASP A 63 21.26 3.52 1.24
CA ASP A 63 20.99 2.08 1.28
C ASP A 63 19.81 1.73 2.20
N LEU A 64 19.65 2.45 3.31
CA LEU A 64 18.52 2.32 4.23
C LEU A 64 17.21 2.75 3.57
N LEU A 65 17.21 3.87 2.86
CA LEU A 65 16.04 4.35 2.10
C LEU A 65 15.59 3.35 1.02
N LEU A 66 16.54 2.79 0.27
CA LEU A 66 16.24 1.77 -0.74
C LEU A 66 15.71 0.47 -0.12
N GLY A 67 16.25 0.04 1.02
CA GLY A 67 15.75 -1.13 1.74
C GLY A 67 14.28 -0.97 2.17
N ILE A 68 13.94 0.17 2.77
CA ILE A 68 12.56 0.45 3.22
C ILE A 68 11.61 0.59 2.02
N LEU A 69 12.04 1.27 0.94
CA LEU A 69 11.21 1.41 -0.25
C LEU A 69 10.89 0.06 -0.90
N THR A 70 11.89 -0.79 -1.09
CA THR A 70 11.73 -2.10 -1.73
C THR A 70 10.84 -3.02 -0.91
N SER A 71 11.07 -3.12 0.40
CA SER A 71 10.21 -3.89 1.31
C SER A 71 8.76 -3.40 1.31
N THR A 72 8.56 -2.07 1.36
CA THR A 72 7.21 -1.47 1.33
C THR A 72 6.47 -1.80 0.02
N LEU A 73 7.16 -1.76 -1.12
CA LEU A 73 6.56 -2.07 -2.42
C LEU A 73 6.10 -3.53 -2.52
N VAL A 74 6.84 -4.47 -1.91
CA VAL A 74 6.51 -5.90 -1.95
C VAL A 74 5.15 -6.18 -1.29
N ILE A 75 4.80 -5.45 -0.22
CA ILE A 75 3.49 -5.60 0.45
C ILE A 75 2.35 -5.28 -0.52
N GLY A 76 2.52 -4.25 -1.34
CA GLY A 76 1.56 -3.88 -2.38
C GLY A 76 1.31 -5.03 -3.36
N TYR A 77 2.32 -5.84 -3.65
CA TYR A 77 2.21 -7.00 -4.52
C TYR A 77 1.47 -8.19 -3.91
N VAL A 78 1.21 -8.22 -2.60
CA VAL A 78 0.34 -9.25 -1.99
C VAL A 78 -1.14 -8.93 -2.24
N MET A 79 -1.50 -7.64 -2.19
CA MET A 79 -2.90 -7.21 -2.35
C MET A 79 -3.44 -7.43 -3.76
N GLY A 80 -2.61 -7.23 -4.78
CA GLY A 80 -2.98 -7.40 -6.19
C GLY A 80 -3.57 -8.79 -6.54
N PRO A 81 -2.80 -9.89 -6.38
CA PRO A 81 -3.27 -11.23 -6.72
C PRO A 81 -4.45 -11.70 -5.85
N ALA A 82 -4.50 -11.31 -4.57
CA ALA A 82 -5.62 -11.63 -3.69
C ALA A 82 -6.94 -10.99 -4.18
N SER A 83 -6.86 -9.74 -4.67
CA SER A 83 -8.02 -8.99 -5.17
C SER A 83 -8.63 -9.61 -6.43
N ILE A 84 -7.83 -10.23 -7.31
CA ILE A 84 -8.32 -10.84 -8.56
C ILE A 84 -9.30 -11.99 -8.27
N ASN A 85 -9.00 -12.83 -7.27
CA ASN A 85 -9.84 -13.98 -6.93
C ASN A 85 -11.18 -13.54 -6.31
N ILE A 86 -11.16 -12.48 -5.50
CA ILE A 86 -12.35 -11.92 -4.86
C ILE A 86 -13.23 -11.21 -5.90
N LEU A 87 -12.63 -10.35 -6.74
CA LEU A 87 -13.33 -9.61 -7.79
C LEU A 87 -13.98 -10.54 -8.82
N ARG A 88 -13.37 -11.71 -9.07
CA ARG A 88 -13.96 -12.76 -9.92
C ARG A 88 -15.22 -13.40 -9.33
N LYS A 89 -15.31 -13.51 -8.01
CA LYS A 89 -16.49 -14.07 -7.32
C LYS A 89 -17.60 -13.03 -7.13
N HIS A 90 -17.26 -11.79 -6.77
CA HIS A 90 -18.25 -10.76 -6.42
C HIS A 90 -18.72 -9.91 -7.61
N ALA A 91 -17.92 -9.78 -8.67
CA ALA A 91 -18.27 -8.98 -9.84
C ALA A 91 -18.03 -9.75 -11.16
N PRO A 92 -18.82 -10.82 -11.42
CA PRO A 92 -18.67 -11.63 -12.62
C PRO A 92 -19.11 -10.91 -13.91
N ASN A 93 -20.07 -9.97 -13.83
CA ASN A 93 -20.72 -9.33 -14.98
C ASN A 93 -20.10 -7.99 -15.42
N VAL A 94 -18.94 -7.60 -14.90
CA VAL A 94 -18.29 -6.33 -15.28
C VAL A 94 -17.50 -6.51 -16.57
N GLU A 95 -17.65 -5.60 -17.54
CA GLU A 95 -16.83 -5.57 -18.75
C GLU A 95 -15.34 -5.37 -18.37
N ARG A 96 -14.52 -6.40 -18.64
CA ARG A 96 -13.09 -6.37 -18.34
C ARG A 96 -12.31 -6.05 -19.60
N MET A 97 -11.68 -4.87 -19.65
CA MET A 97 -10.76 -4.49 -20.73
C MET A 97 -9.54 -5.42 -20.84
N PHE A 98 -9.20 -6.11 -19.74
CA PHE A 98 -8.08 -7.05 -19.68
C PHE A 98 -8.49 -8.34 -18.94
N MET A 99 -8.38 -9.48 -19.63
CA MET A 99 -8.61 -10.80 -19.05
C MET A 99 -7.30 -11.59 -18.99
N LEU A 100 -6.83 -11.85 -17.78
CA LEU A 100 -5.70 -12.75 -17.56
C LEU A 100 -6.15 -14.21 -17.75
N ARG A 101 -5.77 -14.81 -18.89
CA ARG A 101 -5.95 -16.25 -19.16
C ARG A 101 -5.21 -17.03 -18.08
N GLY A 102 -5.90 -17.95 -17.40
CA GLY A 102 -5.30 -18.79 -16.35
C GLY A 102 -5.12 -18.14 -14.97
N SER A 103 -5.81 -17.03 -14.66
CA SER A 103 -5.61 -16.37 -13.35
C SER A 103 -5.88 -17.26 -12.13
N SER A 104 -6.66 -18.33 -12.26
CA SER A 104 -6.92 -19.25 -11.15
C SER A 104 -5.65 -19.97 -10.67
N PHE A 105 -4.63 -20.09 -11.55
CA PHE A 105 -3.31 -20.61 -11.21
C PHE A 105 -2.29 -19.49 -10.97
N ILE A 106 -2.33 -18.43 -11.79
CA ILE A 106 -1.36 -17.33 -11.69
C ILE A 106 -1.55 -16.54 -10.40
N ALA A 107 -2.79 -16.31 -9.96
CA ALA A 107 -3.07 -15.56 -8.73
C ALA A 107 -2.53 -16.24 -7.46
N PRO A 108 -2.79 -17.54 -7.18
CA PRO A 108 -2.21 -18.19 -6.01
C PRO A 108 -0.68 -18.31 -6.11
N ILE A 109 -0.13 -18.56 -7.31
CA ILE A 109 1.33 -18.60 -7.50
C ILE A 109 1.95 -17.23 -7.18
N ALA A 110 1.42 -16.15 -7.74
CA ALA A 110 1.88 -14.80 -7.45
C ALA A 110 1.76 -14.45 -5.96
N PHE A 111 0.69 -14.89 -5.30
CA PHE A 111 0.53 -14.71 -3.87
C PHE A 111 1.59 -15.47 -3.05
N ILE A 112 1.91 -16.71 -3.42
CA ILE A 112 2.98 -17.49 -2.77
C ILE A 112 4.33 -16.80 -2.98
N PHE A 113 4.66 -16.37 -4.20
CA PHE A 113 5.90 -15.66 -4.48
C PHE A 113 5.99 -14.32 -3.72
N SER A 114 4.93 -13.51 -3.71
CA SER A 114 4.91 -12.27 -2.93
C SER A 114 5.10 -12.54 -1.44
N SER A 115 4.46 -13.57 -0.89
CA SER A 115 4.62 -13.97 0.52
C SER A 115 6.05 -14.46 0.82
N LEU A 116 6.67 -15.18 -0.12
CA LEU A 116 8.04 -15.65 0.00
C LEU A 116 9.06 -14.51 -0.06
N ILE A 117 8.82 -13.48 -0.89
CA ILE A 117 9.68 -12.29 -0.96
C ILE A 117 9.61 -11.51 0.37
N ILE A 118 8.42 -11.39 0.98
CA ILE A 118 8.29 -10.77 2.31
C ILE A 118 9.05 -11.61 3.35
N TYR A 119 8.93 -12.93 3.30
CA TYR A 119 9.67 -13.83 4.18
C TYR A 119 11.20 -13.65 4.03
N TRP A 120 11.71 -13.42 2.83
CA TRP A 120 13.14 -13.15 2.57
C TRP A 120 13.58 -11.71 2.88
N SER A 121 12.66 -10.81 3.23
CA SER A 121 12.99 -9.40 3.51
C SER A 121 13.74 -9.20 4.83
N GLY A 122 13.81 -10.23 5.69
CA GLY A 122 14.61 -10.24 6.93
C GLY A 122 14.13 -9.29 8.03
N TRP A 123 14.66 -9.51 9.25
CA TRP A 123 14.60 -8.57 10.36
C TRP A 123 15.75 -7.55 10.24
N PRO A 124 15.56 -6.23 10.52
CA PRO A 124 14.47 -5.56 11.25
C PRO A 124 13.40 -4.85 10.39
N LEU A 125 13.55 -4.82 9.06
CA LEU A 125 12.63 -4.10 8.15
C LEU A 125 11.20 -4.65 8.20
N SER A 126 11.03 -5.94 8.51
CA SER A 126 9.73 -6.59 8.68
C SER A 126 8.89 -5.94 9.81
N GLY A 127 9.53 -5.46 10.89
CA GLY A 127 8.85 -4.91 12.07
C GLY A 127 8.29 -3.50 11.84
N GLU A 128 9.09 -2.59 11.27
CA GLU A 128 8.66 -1.23 10.96
C GLU A 128 7.49 -1.21 9.97
N VAL A 129 7.53 -2.11 8.99
CA VAL A 129 6.46 -2.34 8.02
C VAL A 129 5.15 -2.75 8.69
N VAL A 130 5.19 -3.68 9.65
CA VAL A 130 4.00 -4.11 10.40
C VAL A 130 3.43 -2.96 11.20
N VAL A 131 4.27 -2.16 11.85
CA VAL A 131 3.84 -0.97 12.59
C VAL A 131 3.19 0.04 11.64
N ALA A 132 3.75 0.29 10.46
CA ALA A 132 3.18 1.18 9.46
C ALA A 132 1.80 0.71 8.97
N VAL A 133 1.62 -0.60 8.76
CA VAL A 133 0.32 -1.17 8.35
C VAL A 133 -0.69 -1.11 9.50
N ILE A 134 -0.28 -1.40 10.74
CA ILE A 134 -1.15 -1.27 11.92
C ILE A 134 -1.58 0.20 12.09
N ALA A 135 -0.66 1.15 11.95
CA ALA A 135 -0.96 2.58 11.97
C ALA A 135 -1.95 2.97 10.85
N GLY A 136 -1.76 2.42 9.65
CA GLY A 136 -2.72 2.56 8.54
C GLY A 136 -4.10 1.99 8.88
N LEU A 137 -4.17 0.85 9.58
CA LEU A 137 -5.42 0.24 10.04
C LEU A 137 -6.12 1.08 11.11
N PHE A 138 -5.38 1.64 12.06
CA PHE A 138 -5.90 2.57 13.06
C PHE A 138 -6.47 3.83 12.39
N MET A 139 -5.75 4.38 11.41
CA MET A 139 -6.21 5.51 10.62
C MET A 139 -7.48 5.15 9.84
N PHE A 140 -7.54 3.96 9.24
CA PHE A 140 -8.71 3.44 8.55
C PHE A 140 -9.92 3.32 9.49
N SER A 141 -9.74 2.69 10.66
CA SER A 141 -10.80 2.51 11.66
C SER A 141 -11.34 3.84 12.19
N TYR A 142 -10.48 4.84 12.37
CA TYR A 142 -10.90 6.19 12.75
C TYR A 142 -11.76 6.85 11.66
N PHE A 143 -11.43 6.63 10.38
CA PHE A 143 -12.21 7.14 9.24
C PHE A 143 -13.49 6.33 8.95
N THR A 144 -13.53 5.04 9.28
CA THR A 144 -14.73 4.19 9.23
C THR A 144 -15.83 4.74 10.14
N HIS A 145 -15.46 5.24 11.33
CA HIS A 145 -16.41 5.79 12.31
C HIS A 145 -17.11 7.08 11.85
N VAL A 146 -16.57 7.75 10.83
CA VAL A 146 -17.05 9.05 10.32
C VAL A 146 -17.93 8.89 9.05
N ASN A 147 -17.88 7.75 8.36
CA ASN A 147 -18.53 7.55 7.05
C ASN A 147 -19.49 6.33 6.96
N ASP A 148 -19.98 5.79 8.09
CA ASP A 148 -20.98 4.69 8.13
C ASP A 148 -20.57 3.44 7.32
N PHE A 149 -19.34 2.96 7.51
CA PHE A 149 -18.89 1.69 6.91
C PHE A 149 -19.27 0.47 7.76
N ASP A 150 -19.77 -0.58 7.11
CA ASP A 150 -20.21 -1.82 7.76
C ASP A 150 -19.03 -2.60 8.37
N TRP A 151 -19.27 -3.22 9.54
CA TRP A 151 -18.34 -4.12 10.26
C TRP A 151 -17.78 -5.27 9.40
N VAL A 152 -18.43 -5.58 8.27
CA VAL A 152 -18.04 -6.59 7.29
C VAL A 152 -16.75 -6.20 6.55
N GLU A 153 -16.51 -4.92 6.31
CA GLU A 153 -15.30 -4.45 5.61
C GLU A 153 -14.06 -4.54 6.49
N ILE A 154 -14.18 -4.19 7.78
CA ILE A 154 -13.12 -4.39 8.78
C ILE A 154 -12.79 -5.88 8.90
N ARG A 155 -13.81 -6.74 8.94
CA ARG A 155 -13.63 -8.19 8.99
C ARG A 155 -12.97 -8.76 7.73
N SER A 156 -13.22 -8.14 6.58
CA SER A 156 -12.60 -8.48 5.30
C SER A 156 -11.17 -7.94 5.14
N GLY A 157 -10.75 -6.95 5.95
CA GLY A 157 -9.36 -6.50 6.04
C GLY A 157 -8.50 -7.30 7.02
N MET A 158 -9.12 -7.96 8.01
CA MET A 158 -8.40 -8.69 9.07
C MET A 158 -7.54 -9.85 8.55
N TRP A 159 -7.88 -10.51 7.43
CA TRP A 159 -7.04 -11.59 6.89
C TRP A 159 -5.66 -11.08 6.46
N LEU A 160 -5.59 -9.83 5.97
CA LEU A 160 -4.35 -9.21 5.53
C LEU A 160 -3.47 -8.87 6.73
N VAL A 161 -4.08 -8.36 7.80
CA VAL A 161 -3.41 -8.10 9.08
C VAL A 161 -2.89 -9.41 9.70
N ALA A 162 -3.72 -10.45 9.74
CA ALA A 162 -3.35 -11.75 10.26
C ALA A 162 -2.21 -12.38 9.44
N LEU A 163 -2.27 -12.28 8.11
CA LEU A 163 -1.21 -12.79 7.23
C LEU A 163 0.11 -12.05 7.43
N LEU A 164 0.07 -10.71 7.51
CA LEU A 164 1.27 -9.92 7.77
C LEU A 164 1.85 -10.21 9.16
N PHE A 165 0.99 -10.38 10.17
CA PHE A 165 1.42 -10.76 11.52
C PHE A 165 2.09 -12.15 11.53
N VAL A 166 1.49 -13.13 10.85
CA VAL A 166 2.07 -14.48 10.74
C VAL A 166 3.41 -14.44 10.01
N ILE A 167 3.53 -13.71 8.91
CA ILE A 167 4.80 -13.60 8.16
C ILE A 167 5.86 -12.86 8.97
N ALA A 168 5.50 -11.82 9.71
CA ALA A 168 6.44 -11.07 10.55
C ALA A 168 6.96 -11.90 11.72
N VAL A 169 6.09 -12.70 12.33
CA VAL A 169 6.44 -13.65 13.39
C VAL A 169 7.35 -14.76 12.84
N LEU A 170 7.04 -15.34 11.68
CA LEU A 170 7.89 -16.35 11.03
C LEU A 170 9.26 -15.79 10.62
N SER A 171 9.30 -14.61 10.01
CA SER A 171 10.55 -13.91 9.67
C SER A 171 11.41 -13.62 10.91
N GLY A 172 10.79 -13.40 12.07
CA GLY A 172 11.54 -13.21 13.33
C GLY A 172 12.21 -14.47 13.88
N TYR A 173 11.72 -15.66 13.54
CA TYR A 173 12.29 -16.92 14.05
C TYR A 173 13.51 -17.41 13.26
N ASP A 174 13.61 -17.12 11.96
CA ASP A 174 14.68 -17.63 11.09
C ASP A 174 15.94 -16.72 11.05
N PHE A 175 15.84 -15.48 11.51
CA PHE A 175 16.94 -14.48 11.47
C PHE A 175 17.49 -14.11 12.86
N CYS A 176 17.22 -14.91 13.90
CA CYS A 176 17.79 -14.80 15.25
C CYS A 176 18.94 -15.81 15.46
#